data_AF-A0A7S0J5U4-F1
#
_entry.id   AF-A0A7S0J5U4-F1
#
_cell.length_a   1.000
_cell.length_b   1.000
_cell.length_c   1.000
_cell.angle_alpha   90.00
_cell.angle_beta   90.00
_cell.angle_gamma   90.00
#
_symmetry.space_group_name_H-M   'P 1'
#
loop_
_entity.id
_entity.type
_entity.pdbx_description
1 polymer ?
#
loop_
_entity_poly.entity_id
_entity_poly.type
_entity_poly.pdbx_seq_one_letter_code
_entity_poly.pdbx_strand_id
1 'polypeptide(L)'
;LFIVSIGHSKAFGPHLRETGLLRFFEESGERRFFGQDSEELRAVSFVKGKLISQIMHANSWLAEDALFVDDSWDHIVAAQSVCRTLHVVERKGMTDEHFKHIQQAALGAHT
;
A
#
# COMPACT_ATOMS: atom_id res chain seq x y z
N LEU A 1 3.06 -3.15 7.55
CA LEU A 1 2.09 -2.47 6.65
C LEU A 1 2.79 -1.35 5.90
N PHE A 2 2.29 -0.97 4.72
CA PHE A 2 2.86 0.11 3.90
C PHE A 2 1.78 1.11 3.48
N ILE A 3 2.16 2.36 3.26
CA ILE A 3 1.34 3.36 2.57
C ILE A 3 2.08 3.81 1.32
N VAL A 4 1.43 3.74 0.17
CA VAL A 4 1.90 4.36 -1.07
C VAL A 4 0.83 5.30 -1.59
N SER A 5 1.08 6.61 -1.49
CA SER A 5 0.09 7.64 -1.74
C SER A 5 0.62 8.73 -2.68
N ILE A 6 -0.25 9.25 -3.54
CA ILE A 6 0.02 10.48 -4.30
C ILE A 6 -0.15 11.74 -3.43
N GLY A 7 -0.62 11.62 -2.18
CA GLY A 7 -0.61 12.71 -1.20
C GLY A 7 0.80 13.01 -0.67
N HIS A 8 0.96 14.16 -0.01
CA HIS A 8 2.23 14.52 0.64
C HIS A 8 2.37 13.81 1.99
N SER A 9 3.44 13.04 2.18
CA SER A 9 3.76 12.36 3.44
C SER A 9 3.97 13.33 4.60
N LYS A 10 4.51 14.52 4.33
CA LYS A 10 4.57 15.62 5.31
C LYS A 10 3.19 16.08 5.80
N ALA A 11 2.14 15.90 4.99
CA ALA A 11 0.78 16.26 5.36
C ALA A 11 0.08 15.14 6.15
N PHE A 12 0.13 13.89 5.68
CA PHE A 12 -0.58 12.79 6.35
C PHE A 12 0.21 12.17 7.52
N GLY A 13 1.54 12.29 7.57
CA GLY A 13 2.37 11.77 8.65
C GLY A 13 1.97 12.26 10.05
N PRO A 14 1.78 13.58 10.26
CA PRO A 14 1.26 14.11 11.53
C PRO A 14 -0.12 13.54 11.90
N HIS A 15 -1.02 13.35 10.94
CA HIS A 15 -2.33 12.76 11.19
C HIS A 15 -2.25 11.27 11.59
N LEU A 16 -1.34 10.50 10.97
CA LEU A 16 -1.06 9.13 11.40
C LEU A 16 -0.53 9.09 12.84
N ARG A 17 0.30 10.07 13.23
CA ARG A 17 0.83 10.16 14.59
C ARG A 17 -0.28 10.45 15.60
N GLU A 18 -1.09 11.46 15.33
CA GLU A 18 -2.18 11.91 16.22
C GLU A 18 -3.21 10.80 16.44
N THR A 19 -3.51 10.03 15.40
CA THR A 19 -4.44 8.89 15.47
C THR A 19 -3.83 7.62 16.06
N GLY A 20 -2.54 7.64 16.43
CA GLY A 20 -1.82 6.48 16.95
C GLY A 20 -1.56 5.37 15.92
N LEU A 21 -1.77 5.66 14.63
CA LEU A 21 -1.59 4.71 13.53
C LEU A 21 -0.15 4.65 13.02
N LEU A 22 0.64 5.70 13.24
CA LEU A 22 2.01 5.82 12.72
C LEU A 22 2.88 4.61 13.06
N ARG A 23 2.75 4.06 14.28
CA ARG A 23 3.51 2.91 14.76
C ARG A 23 3.39 1.65 13.87
N PHE A 24 2.30 1.50 13.12
CA PHE A 24 2.10 0.37 12.22
C PHE A 24 2.88 0.50 10.90
N PHE A 25 3.45 1.69 10.64
CA PHE A 25 4.20 2.05 9.43
C PHE A 25 5.63 2.52 9.74
N GLU A 26 6.09 2.32 10.98
CA GLU A 26 7.46 2.64 11.45
C GLU A 26 8.09 1.43 12.17
N GLU A 27 7.84 0.23 11.64
CA GLU A 27 8.34 -1.00 12.24
C GLU A 27 9.87 -1.12 12.04
N SER A 28 10.58 -1.51 13.09
CA SER A 28 12.04 -1.65 13.12
C SER A 28 12.84 -0.38 12.80
N GLY A 29 12.24 0.80 13.00
CA GLY A 29 12.89 2.09 12.76
C GLY A 29 12.91 2.55 11.30
N GLU A 30 12.25 1.80 10.41
CA GLU A 30 12.17 2.13 8.98
C GLU A 30 10.83 2.78 8.64
N ARG A 31 10.87 3.88 7.88
CA ARG A 31 9.66 4.55 7.38
C ARG A 31 9.02 3.72 6.26
N ARG A 32 7.80 3.23 6.48
CA ARG A 32 7.03 2.43 5.50
C ARG A 32 5.84 3.17 4.90
N PHE A 33 5.88 4.50 4.88
CA PHE A 33 4.89 5.33 4.21
C PHE A 33 5.54 6.31 3.23
N PHE A 34 5.03 6.32 2.01
CA PHE A 34 5.59 7.03 0.87
C PHE A 34 4.52 7.95 0.28
N GLY A 35 4.82 9.25 0.28
CA GLY A 35 4.02 10.28 -0.41
C GLY A 35 4.69 10.73 -1.71
N GLN A 36 4.05 11.62 -2.47
CA GLN A 36 4.67 12.21 -3.67
C GLN A 36 5.93 13.05 -3.37
N ASP A 37 6.14 13.45 -2.12
CA ASP A 37 7.33 14.13 -1.62
C ASP A 37 8.46 13.17 -1.20
N SER A 38 8.24 11.86 -1.27
CA SER A 38 9.27 10.84 -1.06
C SER A 38 10.17 10.70 -2.30
N GLU A 39 11.46 10.40 -2.10
CA GLU A 39 12.40 10.19 -3.21
C GLU A 39 12.07 8.91 -3.97
N GLU A 40 11.63 7.89 -3.24
CA GLU A 40 11.27 6.56 -3.69
C GLU A 40 10.12 6.60 -4.70
N LEU A 41 9.04 7.32 -4.39
CA LEU A 41 7.90 7.43 -5.30
C LEU A 41 8.20 8.36 -6.50
N ARG A 42 9.04 9.38 -6.32
CA ARG A 42 9.52 10.25 -7.41
C ARG A 42 10.40 9.50 -8.40
N ALA A 43 11.28 8.63 -7.91
CA ALA A 43 12.19 7.83 -8.72
C ALA A 43 11.46 6.91 -9.71
N VAL A 44 10.22 6.51 -9.39
CA VAL A 44 9.37 5.69 -10.26
C VAL A 44 8.28 6.49 -11.00
N SER A 45 8.45 7.81 -11.10
CA SER A 45 7.51 8.73 -11.77
C SER A 45 6.09 8.61 -11.23
N PHE A 46 5.94 8.44 -9.92
CA PHE A 46 4.66 8.33 -9.21
C PHE A 46 3.82 7.08 -9.56
N VAL A 47 4.39 6.11 -10.28
CA VAL A 47 3.71 4.85 -10.58
C VAL A 47 3.79 3.93 -9.36
N LYS A 48 2.72 3.88 -8.56
CA LYS A 48 2.67 3.11 -7.30
C LYS A 48 3.08 1.65 -7.48
N GLY A 49 2.60 0.98 -8.52
CA GLY A 49 2.93 -0.42 -8.82
C GLY A 49 4.44 -0.66 -8.97
N LYS A 50 5.20 0.30 -9.52
CA LYS A 50 6.66 0.20 -9.63
C LYS A 50 7.35 0.29 -8.27
N LEU A 51 6.91 1.20 -7.39
CA LEU A 51 7.45 1.28 -6.03
C LEU A 51 7.10 0.02 -5.23
N ILE A 52 5.88 -0.48 -5.36
CA ILE A 52 5.45 -1.74 -4.73
C ILE A 52 6.35 -2.89 -5.19
N SER A 53 6.65 -2.99 -6.49
CA SER A 53 7.57 -3.99 -7.02
C SER A 53 8.98 -3.89 -6.42
N GLN A 54 9.51 -2.67 -6.25
CA GLN A 54 10.81 -2.44 -5.59
C GLN A 54 10.79 -2.88 -4.12
N ILE A 55 9.73 -2.53 -3.38
CA ILE A 55 9.54 -2.92 -1.98
C ILE A 55 9.49 -4.45 -1.88
N MET A 56 8.70 -5.11 -2.72
CA MET A 56 8.61 -6.57 -2.73
C MET A 56 9.96 -7.23 -3.02
N HIS A 57 10.68 -6.75 -4.03
CA HIS A 57 12.01 -7.28 -4.37
C HIS A 57 12.99 -7.12 -3.19
N ALA A 58 13.01 -5.96 -2.52
CA ALA A 58 13.87 -5.73 -1.37
C ALA A 58 13.55 -6.66 -0.18
N ASN A 59 12.30 -7.10 -0.06
CA ASN A 59 11.84 -8.01 1.00
C ASN A 59 11.77 -9.48 0.57
N SER A 60 12.18 -9.81 -0.66
CA SER A 60 12.03 -11.16 -1.25
C SER A 60 10.59 -11.69 -1.24
N TRP A 61 9.61 -10.80 -1.47
CA TRP A 61 8.19 -11.16 -1.54
C TRP A 61 7.76 -11.53 -2.95
N LEU A 62 6.96 -12.60 -3.05
CA LEU A 62 6.27 -13.01 -4.26
C LEU A 62 5.00 -12.17 -4.48
N ALA A 63 4.44 -12.24 -5.68
CA ALA A 63 3.20 -11.52 -6.03
C ALA A 63 2.02 -11.87 -5.11
N GLU A 64 2.00 -13.11 -4.61
CA GLU A 64 0.99 -13.62 -3.68
C GLU A 64 1.20 -13.16 -2.23
N ASP A 65 2.42 -12.75 -1.85
CA ASP A 65 2.72 -12.26 -0.50
C ASP A 65 2.23 -10.81 -0.27
N ALA A 66 1.91 -10.09 -1.35
CA ALA A 66 1.49 -8.69 -1.31
C ALA A 66 0.04 -8.52 -1.79
N LEU A 67 -0.70 -7.66 -1.07
CA LEU A 67 -2.01 -7.16 -1.47
C LEU A 67 -1.98 -5.64 -1.53
N PHE A 68 -2.27 -5.08 -2.69
CA PHE A 68 -2.43 -3.64 -2.88
C PHE A 68 -3.90 -3.23 -2.88
N VAL A 69 -4.25 -2.26 -2.03
CA VAL A 69 -5.61 -1.74 -1.85
C VAL A 69 -5.62 -0.26 -2.19
N ASP A 70 -6.46 0.15 -3.14
CA ASP A 70 -6.58 1.54 -3.62
C ASP A 70 -7.99 1.78 -4.16
N ASP A 71 -8.44 3.04 -4.17
CA ASP A 71 -9.73 3.44 -4.73
C ASP A 71 -9.64 3.90 -6.19
N SER A 72 -8.42 4.10 -6.70
CA SER A 72 -8.17 4.46 -8.10
C SER A 72 -8.02 3.22 -8.97
N TRP A 73 -8.92 3.09 -9.95
CA TRP A 73 -8.83 2.02 -10.95
C TRP A 73 -7.51 2.03 -11.73
N ASP A 74 -6.99 3.21 -12.07
CA ASP A 74 -5.74 3.34 -12.82
C ASP A 74 -4.55 2.80 -12.03
N HIS A 75 -4.52 3.04 -10.71
CA HIS A 75 -3.48 2.47 -9.84
C HIS A 75 -3.62 0.94 -9.71
N ILE A 76 -4.86 0.44 -9.63
CA ILE A 76 -5.15 -0.99 -9.53
C ILE A 76 -4.68 -1.70 -10.80
N VAL A 77 -5.09 -1.24 -11.99
CA VAL A 77 -4.69 -1.85 -13.27
C VAL A 77 -3.17 -1.85 -13.41
N ALA A 78 -2.50 -0.76 -13.05
CA ALA A 78 -1.03 -0.67 -13.12
C ALA A 78 -0.30 -1.62 -12.15
N ALA A 79 -0.98 -2.13 -11.10
CA ALA A 79 -0.40 -3.01 -10.09
C ALA A 79 -0.81 -4.49 -10.25
N GLN A 80 -1.77 -4.82 -11.10
CA GLN A 80 -2.27 -6.18 -11.30
C GLN A 80 -1.19 -7.17 -11.79
N SER A 81 -0.19 -6.69 -12.54
CA SER A 81 0.95 -7.51 -12.96
C SER A 81 2.06 -7.61 -11.92
N VAL A 82 1.94 -6.88 -10.80
CA VAL A 82 2.95 -6.80 -9.74
C VAL A 82 2.55 -7.64 -8.53
N CYS A 83 1.30 -7.52 -8.07
CA CYS A 83 0.81 -8.19 -6.86
C CYS A 83 -0.71 -8.39 -6.92
N ARG A 84 -1.28 -9.07 -5.92
CA ARG A 84 -2.74 -9.12 -5.76
C ARG A 84 -3.29 -7.72 -5.52
N THR A 85 -4.46 -7.42 -6.07
CA THR A 85 -5.09 -6.10 -5.94
C THR A 85 -6.52 -6.21 -5.45
N LEU A 86 -6.96 -5.21 -4.68
CA LEU A 86 -8.34 -5.03 -4.25
C LEU A 86 -8.76 -3.59 -4.54
N HIS A 87 -9.69 -3.40 -5.47
CA HIS A 87 -10.23 -2.09 -5.81
C HIS A 87 -11.38 -1.72 -4.86
N VAL A 88 -11.20 -0.63 -4.12
CA VAL A 88 -12.26 -0.06 -3.28
C VAL A 88 -13.02 0.98 -4.10
N VAL A 89 -14.06 0.55 -4.82
CA VAL A 89 -14.80 1.40 -5.76
C VAL A 89 -15.44 2.61 -5.07
N GLU A 90 -15.97 2.42 -3.86
CA GLU A 90 -16.64 3.48 -3.13
C GLU A 90 -15.65 4.41 -2.43
N ARG A 91 -15.70 5.71 -2.77
CA ARG A 91 -14.99 6.79 -2.03
C ARG A 91 -15.64 7.12 -0.68
N LYS A 92 -16.19 6.12 -0.01
CA LYS A 92 -16.77 6.21 1.34
C LYS A 92 -16.00 5.36 2.35
N GLY A 93 -14.89 4.77 1.93
CA GLY A 93 -14.07 3.89 2.75
C GLY A 93 -14.31 2.41 2.45
N MET A 94 -13.66 1.55 3.23
CA MET A 94 -13.80 0.10 3.10
C MET A 94 -15.05 -0.41 3.81
N THR A 95 -15.73 -1.39 3.22
CA THR A 95 -16.88 -2.09 3.80
C THR A 95 -16.38 -3.35 4.51
N ASP A 96 -17.27 -4.00 5.27
CA ASP A 96 -16.97 -5.29 5.91
C ASP A 96 -16.58 -6.37 4.88
N GLU A 97 -17.10 -6.30 3.65
CA GLU A 97 -16.73 -7.21 2.58
C GLU A 97 -15.28 -6.99 2.11
N HIS A 98 -14.83 -5.73 2.02
CA HIS A 98 -13.42 -5.43 1.74
C HIS A 98 -12.51 -5.98 2.84
N PHE A 99 -12.88 -5.82 4.12
CA PHE A 99 -12.09 -6.36 5.23
C PHE A 99 -12.05 -7.89 5.24
N LYS A 100 -13.17 -8.56 4.93
CA LYS A 100 -13.22 -10.03 4.77
C LYS A 100 -12.29 -10.50 3.65
N HIS A 101 -12.28 -9.80 2.51
CA HIS A 101 -11.38 -10.10 1.41
C HIS A 101 -9.91 -9.97 1.83
N ILE A 102 -9.54 -8.87 2.51
CA ILE A 102 -8.18 -8.65 3.02
C ILE A 102 -7.76 -9.78 3.97
N GLN A 103 -8.65 -10.20 4.88
CA GLN A 103 -8.38 -11.30 5.79
C GLN A 103 -8.19 -12.64 5.06
N GLN A 104 -9.05 -12.96 4.09
CA GLN A 104 -8.93 -14.17 3.28
C GLN A 104 -7.64 -14.19 2.46
N ALA A 105 -7.25 -13.05 1.89
CA ALA A 105 -6.02 -12.92 1.13
C ALA A 105 -4.78 -13.23 2.00
N ALA A 106 -4.78 -12.81 3.26
CA ALA A 106 -3.70 -13.12 4.20
C ALA A 106 -3.65 -14.61 4.60
N LEU A 107 -4.81 -15.24 4.80
CA LEU A 107 -4.90 -16.64 5.22
C LEU A 107 -4.63 -17.63 4.07
N GLY A 108 -4.94 -17.27 2.83
CA GLY A 108 -4.77 -18.11 1.65
C GLY A 108 -3.37 -18.10 1.03
N ALA A 109 -2.42 -17.33 1.56
CA ALA A 109 -1.03 -17.29 1.06
C ALA A 109 -0.14 -18.44 1.60
N HIS A 110 -0.73 -19.44 2.28
CA HIS A 110 -0.01 -20.51 2.98
C HIS A 110 -0.53 -21.93 2.67
N THR A 111 -1.27 -22.13 1.58
CA THR A 111 -1.74 -23.45 1.09
C THR A 111 -1.21 -23.72 -0.31
#